data_AF-A0A174EDT4-F1
#
_entry.id   AF-A0A174EDT4-F1
#
_cell.length_a   1.000
_cell.length_b   1.000
_cell.length_c   1.000
_cell.angle_alpha   90.00
_cell.angle_beta   90.00
_cell.angle_gamma   90.00
#
_symmetry.space_group_name_H-M   'P 1'
#
loop_
_entity.id
_entity.type
_entity.pdbx_description
1 polymer ?
#
loop_
_entity_poly.entity_id
_entity_poly.type
_entity_poly.pdbx_seq_one_letter_code
_entity_poly.pdbx_strand_id
1 'polypeptide(L)' 'MSQAKVDRYKEEKKNRKKTMAKEKRLHLLAVVCGWLVVIALAGWAGVSGYRIYESKKPVETIYANVDAITDYMNSLSTEE' A
#
# COMPACT_ATOMS: atom_id res chain seq x y z
N MET A 1 -41.63 -24.18 40.11
CA MET A 1 -40.63 -23.84 39.07
C MET A 1 -41.35 -23.75 37.74
N SER A 2 -41.42 -22.56 37.14
CA SER A 2 -42.15 -22.32 35.90
C SER A 2 -41.29 -22.67 34.68
N GLN A 3 -41.86 -23.37 33.70
CA GLN A 3 -41.18 -23.77 32.46
C GLN A 3 -40.52 -22.58 31.73
N ALA A 4 -41.08 -21.37 31.89
CA ALA A 4 -40.52 -20.13 31.35
C ALA A 4 -39.08 -19.85 31.81
N LYS A 5 -38.72 -20.23 33.05
CA LYS A 5 -37.35 -20.03 33.56
C LYS A 5 -36.37 -21.04 32.95
N VAL A 6 -36.85 -22.24 32.63
CA VAL A 6 -36.07 -23.31 32.00
C VAL A 6 -35.85 -23.05 30.51
N ASP A 7 -36.87 -22.56 29.81
CA ASP A 7 -36.77 -22.19 28.40
C ASP A 7 -35.85 -20.99 28.17
N ARG A 8 -35.96 -19.93 28.99
CA ARG A 8 -35.00 -18.82 28.95
C ARG A 8 -33.56 -19.28 29.18
N TYR A 9 -33.34 -20.24 30.07
CA TYR A 9 -32.01 -20.82 30.31
C TYR A 9 -31.48 -21.61 29.10
N LYS A 10 -32.35 -22.32 28.37
CA LYS A 10 -31.99 -23.01 27.13
C LYS A 10 -31.72 -22.04 25.98
N GLU A 11 -32.48 -20.96 25.90
CA GLU A 11 -32.30 -19.92 24.89
C GLU A 11 -31.00 -19.14 25.08
N GLU A 12 -30.66 -18.75 26.31
CA GLU A 12 -29.39 -18.07 26.60
C GLU A 12 -28.19 -18.97 26.29
N LYS A 13 -28.29 -20.28 26.57
CA LYS A 13 -27.21 -21.25 26.25
C LYS A 13 -27.06 -21.49 24.74
N LYS A 14 -28.15 -21.45 23.98
CA LYS A 14 -28.14 -21.57 22.50
C LYS A 14 -27.64 -20.29 21.82
N ASN A 15 -28.03 -19.12 22.32
CA ASN A 15 -27.64 -17.85 21.72
C ASN A 15 -26.17 -17.50 21.93
N ARG A 16 -25.54 -17.98 23.01
CA ARG A 16 -24.10 -17.80 23.27
C ARG A 16 -23.20 -18.30 22.14
N LYS A 17 -23.57 -19.41 21.49
CA LYS A 17 -22.80 -19.94 20.34
C LYS A 17 -23.03 -19.11 19.07
N LYS A 18 -24.24 -18.58 18.88
CA LYS A 18 -24.59 -17.79 17.69
C LYS A 18 -23.95 -16.40 17.72
N THR A 19 -23.87 -15.75 18.88
CA THR A 19 -23.21 -14.45 19.01
C THR A 19 -21.70 -14.56 18.82
N MET A 20 -21.06 -15.52 19.50
CA MET A 20 -19.61 -15.74 19.35
C MET A 20 -19.19 -16.12 17.92
N ALA A 21 -20.02 -16.87 17.18
CA ALA A 21 -19.71 -17.22 15.80
C ALA A 21 -19.75 -16.01 14.85
N LYS A 22 -20.65 -15.06 15.11
CA LYS A 22 -20.75 -13.82 14.32
C LYS A 22 -19.55 -12.90 14.58
N GLU A 23 -19.17 -12.72 15.84
CA GLU A 23 -18.01 -11.91 16.21
C GLU A 23 -16.71 -12.47 15.64
N LYS A 24 -16.50 -13.79 15.71
CA LYS A 24 -15.32 -14.43 15.11
C LYS A 24 -15.22 -14.20 13.60
N ARG A 25 -16.34 -14.21 12.89
CA ARG A 25 -16.38 -13.97 11.44
C ARG A 25 -16.10 -12.51 11.10
N LEU A 26 -16.68 -11.58 11.85
CA LEU A 26 -16.40 -10.15 11.69
C LEU A 26 -14.93 -9.83 11.99
N HIS A 27 -14.38 -10.40 13.06
CA HIS A 27 -12.98 -10.21 13.43
C HIS A 27 -12.03 -10.81 12.39
N LEU A 28 -12.36 -11.97 11.83
CA LEU A 28 -11.56 -12.57 10.77
C LEU A 28 -11.62 -11.74 9.48
N LEU A 29 -12.79 -11.23 9.11
CA LEU A 29 -12.94 -10.33 7.96
C LEU A 29 -12.13 -9.03 8.15
N ALA A 30 -12.18 -8.44 9.35
CA ALA A 30 -11.41 -7.24 9.68
C ALA A 30 -9.89 -7.49 9.64
N VAL A 31 -9.43 -8.63 10.17
CA VAL A 31 -8.01 -9.03 10.12
C VAL A 31 -7.55 -9.26 8.68
N VAL A 32 -8.34 -9.96 7.86
CA VAL A 32 -8.01 -10.18 6.44
C VAL A 32 -7.94 -8.85 5.69
N CYS A 33 -8.89 -7.94 5.94
CA CYS A 33 -8.89 -6.62 5.34
C CYS A 33 -7.65 -5.80 5.77
N GLY A 34 -7.27 -5.86 7.05
CA GLY A 34 -6.05 -5.23 7.55
C GLY A 34 -4.79 -5.78 6.89
N TRP A 35 -4.68 -7.10 6.75
CA TRP A 35 -3.56 -7.75 6.05
C TRP A 35 -3.47 -7.33 4.58
N LEU A 36 -4.60 -7.23 3.87
CA LEU A 36 -4.62 -6.76 2.49
C LEU A 36 -4.07 -5.34 2.35
N VAL A 37 -4.43 -4.43 3.26
CA VAL A 37 -3.92 -3.05 3.26
C VAL A 37 -2.40 -3.03 3.49
N VAL A 38 -1.89 -3.84 4.41
CA VAL A 38 -0.45 -3.93 4.68
C VAL A 38 0.31 -4.46 3.46
N ILE A 39 -0.19 -5.50 2.80
CA ILE A 39 0.44 -6.06 1.59
C ILE A 39 0.41 -5.05 0.44
N ALA A 40 -0.70 -4.33 0.27
CA ALA A 40 -0.81 -3.29 -0.76
C ALA A 40 0.20 -2.15 -0.53
N LEU A 41 0.34 -1.70 0.72
CA LEU A 41 1.33 -0.68 1.08
C LEU A 41 2.76 -1.19 0.92
N ALA A 42 3.06 -2.42 1.32
CA ALA A 42 4.39 -3.02 1.15
C ALA A 42 4.75 -3.20 -0.32
N GLY A 43 3.80 -3.65 -1.16
CA GLY A 43 3.98 -3.76 -2.61
C GLY A 43 4.19 -2.39 -3.27
N TRP A 44 3.40 -1.39 -2.89
CA TRP A 44 3.57 -0.02 -3.39
C TRP A 44 4.89 0.60 -2.95
N ALA A 45 5.26 0.46 -1.67
CA ALA A 45 6.53 0.94 -1.14
C ALA A 45 7.72 0.21 -1.77
N GLY A 46 7.61 -1.08 -2.07
CA GLY A 46 8.60 -1.86 -2.79
C GLY A 46 8.81 -1.34 -4.22
N VAL A 47 7.73 -1.20 -5.00
CA VAL A 47 7.80 -0.69 -6.38
C VAL A 47 8.27 0.77 -6.41
N SER A 48 7.77 1.63 -5.51
CA SER A 48 8.19 3.03 -5.42
C SER A 48 9.63 3.16 -4.94
N GLY A 49 10.06 2.34 -3.98
CA GLY A 49 11.43 2.28 -3.51
C GLY A 49 12.37 1.82 -4.62
N TYR A 50 11.99 0.80 -5.39
CA TYR A 50 12.76 0.33 -6.54
C TYR A 50 12.81 1.39 -7.64
N ARG A 51 11.69 2.04 -7.95
CA ARG A 51 11.62 3.14 -8.93
C ARG A 51 12.44 4.35 -8.49
N ILE A 52 12.43 4.70 -7.19
CA ILE A 52 13.27 5.77 -6.63
C ILE A 52 14.74 5.36 -6.63
N TYR A 53 15.07 4.11 -6.37
CA TYR A 53 16.44 3.60 -6.43
C TYR A 53 16.96 3.56 -7.87
N GLU A 54 16.12 3.18 -8.83
CA GLU A 54 16.43 3.24 -10.27
C GLU A 54 16.52 4.68 -10.77
N SER A 55 15.72 5.61 -10.23
CA SER A 55 15.82 7.06 -10.50
C SER A 55 16.99 7.73 -9.75
N LYS A 56 17.53 7.08 -8.70
CA LYS A 56 18.71 7.52 -7.93
C LYS A 56 20.00 6.85 -8.35
N LYS A 57 19.96 5.78 -9.16
CA LYS A 57 21.07 5.53 -10.08
C LYS A 57 21.17 6.84 -10.86
N PRO A 58 22.30 7.56 -10.71
CA PRO A 58 22.42 8.90 -11.23
C PRO A 58 21.97 8.83 -12.66
N VAL A 59 21.07 9.75 -13.04
CA VAL A 59 20.90 10.23 -14.40
C VAL A 59 22.17 9.85 -15.13
N GLU A 60 22.11 8.84 -16.01
CA GLU A 60 23.18 8.66 -17.00
C GLU A 60 23.43 10.07 -17.44
N THR A 61 24.61 10.59 -17.09
CA THR A 61 25.06 11.91 -17.47
C THR A 61 24.80 11.96 -18.95
N ILE A 62 23.66 12.51 -19.34
CA ILE A 62 23.42 12.95 -20.68
C ILE A 62 24.43 14.08 -20.72
N TYR A 63 25.64 13.74 -21.14
CA TYR A 63 26.53 14.66 -21.78
C TYR A 63 25.71 15.11 -22.97
N ALA A 64 24.83 16.09 -22.74
CA ALA A 64 24.30 16.90 -23.80
C ALA A 64 25.57 17.45 -24.43
N ASN A 65 25.92 16.94 -25.61
CA ASN A 65 27.07 17.43 -26.32
C ASN A 65 26.73 18.90 -26.64
N VAL A 66 27.36 19.81 -25.89
CA VAL A 66 27.19 21.28 -26.02
C VAL A 66 28.22 21.83 -27.00
N ASP A 67 28.98 20.97 -27.71
CA ASP A 67 30.01 21.42 -28.66
C ASP A 67 29.38 22.27 -29.76
N ALA A 68 28.22 21.85 -30.29
CA ALA A 68 27.50 22.61 -31.31
C ALA A 68 27.07 24.03 -30.84
N ILE A 69 26.72 24.18 -29.56
CA ILE A 69 26.35 25.49 -28.99
C ILE A 69 27.62 26.32 -28.74
N THR A 70 28.70 25.68 -28.31
CA THR A 70 29.98 26.32 -28.02
C THR A 70 30.65 26.83 -29.31
N ASP A 71 30.66 26.03 -30.38
CA ASP A 71 31.19 26.44 -31.68
C ASP A 71 30.42 27.61 -32.29
N TYR A 72 29.09 27.59 -32.19
CA TYR A 72 28.27 28.72 -32.64
C TYR A 72 28.55 30.01 -31.86
N MET A 73 28.72 29.90 -30.54
CA MET A 73 29.01 31.06 -29.70
C MET A 73 30.41 31.63 -30.00
N ASN A 74 31.36 30.75 -30.30
CA ASN A 74 32.72 31.13 -30.71
C ASN A 74 32.74 31.76 -32.11
N SER A 75 31.97 31.24 -33.07
CA SER A 75 31.90 31.86 -34.40
C SER A 75 31.30 33.27 -34.32
N LEU A 76 30.22 33.45 -33.56
CA LEU A 76 29.63 34.77 -33.33
C LEU A 76 30.60 35.75 -32.67
N SER A 77 31.38 35.29 -31.69
CA SER A 77 32.34 36.14 -30.98
C SER A 77 33.59 36.47 -31.81
N THR A 78 33.84 35.73 -32.89
CA THR A 78 34.98 35.94 -33.80
C THR A 78 34.60 36.82 -35.01
N GLU A 79 33.31 37.07 -35.20
CA GLU A 79 32.77 37.90 -36.29
C GLU A 79 32.63 39.40 -35.93
N GLU A 80 33.05 39.82 -34.72
CA GLU A 80 33.35 41.23 -34.36
C GLU A 80 34.84 41.55 -34.49
#